data_AF-A0A6M0V382-F1
#
_entry.id   AF-A0A6M0V382-F1
#
_cell.length_a   1.000
_cell.length_b   1.000
_cell.length_c   1.000
_cell.angle_alpha   90.00
_cell.angle_beta   90.00
_cell.angle_gamma   90.00
#
_symmetry.space_group_name_H-M   'P 1'
#
loop_
_entity.id
_entity.type
_entity.pdbx_description
1 polymer ?
#
loop_
_entity_poly.entity_id
_entity_poly.type
_entity_poly.pdbx_seq_one_letter_code
_entity_poly.pdbx_strand_id
1 'polypeptide(L)'
;MTGKHILLKSNALVNAEIDNSNIEYKFTNLIFNETQLQKGNDSYFTIINIDAFRDLSDSAYLKTAKGILSVLEDKFQKNTLKWCWGKEHYQVTLITKIKFNHTSGDFTIYIDKDLVNFLLNYRELRTGYTPLNLRLTNQSKSFFTQRIYELLRLWSGEKKEIEYDLEDLKVKLLLQDHKSYKKYKEFKRRVLVPALKEINEKLNMNVDYEEIRVGRCIAKLKFIVEDLEPRSYDFNKDKFLKEQISMDEIALDLNISTSDNINVRDDMNTNNNINPTGRLNASNIINVKDNMDIDLPEGKTKVLLNNKNKFSDVTEKLNDSGIKIAISTINRFKTKYGEELVKKSVSILCNKVKQQKITAPVKYLKGILENLDKNSKDNEINNTKKLKFNNFEPREYDYDELEKKLLGWDK
;
A
#
# COMPACT_ATOMS: atom_id res chain seq x y z
N MET A 1 -8.47 8.42 13.01
CA MET A 1 -8.22 6.98 13.22
C MET A 1 -7.10 6.57 12.30
N THR A 2 -6.09 5.89 12.82
CA THR A 2 -4.96 5.40 12.02
C THR A 2 -5.45 4.33 11.02
N GLY A 3 -5.29 4.59 9.73
CA GLY A 3 -5.64 3.69 8.61
C GLY A 3 -4.92 2.33 8.58
N LYS A 4 -3.90 2.08 9.41
CA LYS A 4 -3.14 0.81 9.48
C LYS A 4 -4.00 -0.47 9.61
N HIS A 5 -5.20 -0.39 10.17
CA HIS A 5 -6.08 -1.56 10.36
C HIS A 5 -7.33 -1.54 9.49
N ILE A 6 -7.34 -0.73 8.44
CA ILE A 6 -8.49 -0.58 7.54
C ILE A 6 -8.21 -1.31 6.23
N LEU A 7 -8.93 -2.40 6.03
CA LEU A 7 -8.90 -3.16 4.78
C LEU A 7 -9.95 -2.61 3.82
N LEU A 8 -9.54 -2.10 2.65
CA LEU A 8 -10.45 -1.73 1.56
C LEU A 8 -10.66 -2.96 0.67
N LYS A 9 -11.46 -3.91 1.16
CA LYS A 9 -11.73 -5.16 0.46
C LYS A 9 -12.61 -4.86 -0.75
N SER A 10 -12.24 -5.31 -1.94
CA SER A 10 -13.10 -5.07 -3.10
C SER A 10 -14.41 -5.83 -2.99
N ASN A 11 -15.47 -5.28 -3.59
CA ASN A 11 -16.80 -5.86 -3.48
C ASN A 11 -16.89 -7.25 -4.13
N ALA A 12 -16.04 -7.52 -5.13
CA ALA A 12 -15.88 -8.85 -5.71
C ALA A 12 -15.36 -9.85 -4.65
N LEU A 13 -14.33 -9.48 -3.88
CA LEU A 13 -13.76 -10.32 -2.82
C LEU A 13 -14.65 -10.41 -1.57
N VAL A 14 -15.49 -9.41 -1.30
CA VAL A 14 -16.55 -9.52 -0.27
C VAL A 14 -17.59 -10.57 -0.66
N ASN A 15 -17.91 -10.68 -1.96
CA ASN A 15 -18.85 -11.66 -2.47
C ASN A 15 -18.23 -13.04 -2.76
N ALA A 16 -16.91 -13.18 -2.61
CA ALA A 16 -16.22 -14.43 -2.86
C ALA A 16 -16.64 -15.54 -1.88
N GLU A 17 -16.67 -16.76 -2.39
CA GLU A 17 -16.82 -18.00 -1.64
C GLU A 17 -15.47 -18.38 -1.03
N ILE A 18 -15.40 -18.36 0.31
CA ILE A 18 -14.18 -18.62 1.08
C ILE A 18 -14.52 -19.58 2.23
N ASP A 19 -14.16 -20.84 2.08
CA ASP A 19 -14.39 -21.88 3.08
C ASP A 19 -13.32 -21.85 4.17
N ASN A 20 -13.56 -21.00 5.17
CA ASN A 20 -12.67 -20.76 6.30
C ASN A 20 -13.45 -20.83 7.62
N SER A 21 -12.77 -21.28 8.67
CA SER A 21 -13.15 -21.03 10.06
C SER A 21 -13.00 -19.53 10.42
N ASN A 22 -13.52 -19.15 11.60
CA ASN A 22 -13.44 -17.77 12.08
C ASN A 22 -12.00 -17.23 12.11
N ILE A 23 -11.04 -18.03 12.58
CA ILE A 23 -9.63 -17.60 12.73
C ILE A 23 -8.94 -17.58 11.36
N GLU A 24 -9.17 -18.59 10.53
CA GLU A 24 -8.66 -18.62 9.15
C GLU A 24 -9.14 -17.40 8.36
N TYR A 25 -10.40 -16.97 8.54
CA TYR A 25 -10.91 -15.77 7.89
C TYR A 25 -10.25 -14.48 8.39
N LYS A 26 -9.94 -14.39 9.70
CA LYS A 26 -9.14 -13.28 10.24
C LYS A 26 -7.73 -13.25 9.64
N PHE A 27 -7.11 -14.41 9.45
CA PHE A 27 -5.81 -14.51 8.78
C PHE A 27 -5.91 -14.05 7.32
N THR A 28 -6.96 -14.43 6.59
CA THR A 28 -7.19 -13.94 5.22
C THR A 28 -7.31 -12.41 5.17
N ASN A 29 -8.11 -11.82 6.07
CA ASN A 29 -8.29 -10.38 6.14
C ASN A 29 -6.98 -9.66 6.57
N LEU A 30 -6.18 -10.25 7.46
CA LEU A 30 -4.83 -9.76 7.79
C LEU A 30 -3.91 -9.74 6.57
N ILE A 31 -3.86 -10.85 5.82
CA ILE A 31 -3.02 -10.96 4.61
C ILE A 31 -3.42 -9.90 3.58
N PHE A 32 -4.72 -9.72 3.33
CA PHE A 32 -5.20 -8.67 2.42
C PHE A 32 -4.84 -7.27 2.92
N ASN A 33 -4.97 -7.00 4.22
CA ASN A 33 -4.64 -5.69 4.77
C ASN A 33 -3.14 -5.38 4.64
N GLU A 34 -2.26 -6.34 4.97
CA GLU A 34 -0.82 -6.15 4.84
C GLU A 34 -0.39 -5.99 3.38
N THR A 35 -0.99 -6.76 2.47
CA THR A 35 -0.78 -6.60 1.02
C THR A 35 -1.18 -5.20 0.54
N GLN A 36 -2.30 -4.68 1.04
CA GLN A 36 -2.77 -3.33 0.76
C GLN A 36 -1.83 -2.25 1.32
N LEU A 37 -1.17 -2.48 2.46
CA LEU A 37 -0.24 -1.50 3.03
C LEU A 37 1.11 -1.53 2.34
N GLN A 38 1.54 -2.69 1.83
CA GLN A 38 2.85 -2.92 1.24
C GLN A 38 2.88 -2.74 -0.29
N LYS A 39 1.88 -2.03 -0.85
CA LYS A 39 1.65 -1.67 -2.28
C LYS A 39 2.87 -1.22 -3.12
N GLY A 40 4.05 -1.05 -2.54
CA GLY A 40 5.20 -0.39 -3.14
C GLY A 40 6.04 -1.18 -4.15
N ASN A 41 5.85 -2.50 -4.34
CA ASN A 41 6.91 -3.31 -4.97
C ASN A 41 6.54 -4.15 -6.21
N ASP A 42 5.40 -3.96 -6.91
CA ASP A 42 4.97 -4.83 -8.04
C ASP A 42 5.03 -6.34 -7.69
N SER A 43 4.91 -6.59 -6.39
CA SER A 43 5.25 -7.83 -5.75
C SER A 43 3.94 -8.46 -5.36
N TYR A 44 3.60 -9.60 -5.98
CA TYR A 44 2.48 -10.45 -5.55
C TYR A 44 2.82 -11.17 -4.23
N PHE A 45 3.43 -10.46 -3.28
CA PHE A 45 3.77 -10.97 -1.96
C PHE A 45 3.67 -9.88 -0.90
N THR A 46 3.49 -10.32 0.33
CA THR A 46 3.51 -9.49 1.54
C THR A 46 4.39 -10.14 2.60
N ILE A 47 5.02 -9.33 3.44
CA ILE A 47 5.82 -9.79 4.58
C ILE A 47 5.03 -9.52 5.86
N ILE A 48 4.79 -10.56 6.66
CA ILE A 48 4.01 -10.47 7.89
C ILE A 48 4.80 -11.15 9.00
N ASN A 49 5.07 -10.43 10.08
CA ASN A 49 5.67 -11.02 11.26
C ASN A 49 4.70 -11.98 11.95
N ILE A 50 5.22 -13.09 12.48
CA ILE A 50 4.44 -14.12 13.17
C ILE A 50 3.54 -13.56 14.29
N ASP A 51 3.97 -12.51 14.98
CA ASP A 51 3.22 -11.93 16.10
C ASP A 51 1.84 -11.38 15.66
N ALA A 52 1.74 -10.85 14.43
CA ALA A 52 0.47 -10.39 13.88
C ALA A 52 -0.57 -11.52 13.75
N PHE A 53 -0.13 -12.75 13.48
CA PHE A 53 -1.02 -13.92 13.45
C PHE A 53 -1.33 -14.42 14.86
N ARG A 54 -0.33 -14.41 15.76
CA ARG A 54 -0.49 -14.82 17.15
C ARG A 54 -1.56 -13.97 17.85
N ASP A 55 -1.60 -12.67 17.59
CA ASP A 55 -2.55 -11.74 18.21
C ASP A 55 -4.02 -11.99 17.83
N LEU A 56 -4.27 -12.74 16.76
CA LEU A 56 -5.63 -13.02 16.26
C LEU A 56 -6.26 -14.29 16.84
N SER A 57 -5.50 -15.07 17.61
CA SER A 57 -5.94 -16.37 18.11
C SER A 57 -5.44 -16.64 19.53
N ASP A 58 -6.31 -17.14 20.39
CA ASP A 58 -5.96 -17.60 21.74
C ASP A 58 -5.50 -19.08 21.77
N SER A 59 -5.57 -19.77 20.63
CA SER A 59 -5.17 -21.17 20.55
C SER A 59 -3.66 -21.32 20.73
N ALA A 60 -3.24 -22.08 21.74
CA ALA A 60 -1.83 -22.37 22.00
C ALA A 60 -1.10 -22.93 20.76
N TYR A 61 -1.79 -23.76 19.96
CA TYR A 61 -1.25 -24.27 18.70
C TYR A 61 -0.95 -23.15 17.70
N LEU A 62 -1.90 -22.22 17.52
CA LEU A 62 -1.78 -21.07 16.63
C LEU A 62 -0.94 -19.92 17.21
N LYS A 63 -0.38 -20.09 18.42
CA LYS A 63 0.71 -19.26 18.92
C LYS A 63 2.10 -19.73 18.42
N THR A 64 2.20 -20.91 17.83
CA THR A 64 3.47 -21.47 17.34
C THR A 64 3.68 -21.22 15.85
N ALA A 65 4.94 -21.11 15.42
CA ALA A 65 5.29 -20.98 13.99
C ALA A 65 4.78 -22.16 13.17
N LYS A 66 4.92 -23.39 13.71
CA LYS A 66 4.41 -24.61 13.08
C LYS A 66 2.90 -24.57 12.88
N GLY A 67 2.15 -24.13 13.90
CA GLY A 67 0.70 -24.07 13.81
C GLY A 67 0.20 -23.07 12.78
N ILE A 68 0.79 -21.87 12.77
CA ILE A 68 0.48 -20.86 11.74
C ILE A 68 0.88 -21.36 10.36
N LEU A 69 2.09 -21.91 10.20
CA LEU A 69 2.57 -22.45 8.93
C LEU A 69 1.64 -23.54 8.38
N SER A 70 1.13 -24.43 9.23
CA SER A 70 0.16 -25.46 8.79
C SER A 70 -1.13 -24.86 8.24
N VAL A 71 -1.64 -23.77 8.80
CA VAL A 71 -2.82 -23.09 8.24
C VAL A 71 -2.48 -22.47 6.88
N LEU A 72 -1.34 -21.78 6.79
CA LEU A 72 -0.92 -21.11 5.55
C LEU A 72 -0.64 -22.13 4.43
N GLU A 73 -0.03 -23.27 4.72
CA GLU A 73 0.30 -24.33 3.75
C GLU A 73 -0.91 -25.24 3.47
N ASP A 74 -1.51 -25.85 4.49
CA ASP A 74 -2.53 -26.88 4.29
C ASP A 74 -3.90 -26.32 3.96
N LYS A 75 -4.22 -25.09 4.39
CA LYS A 75 -5.49 -24.45 4.03
C LYS A 75 -5.29 -23.52 2.86
N PHE A 76 -4.42 -22.52 2.99
CA PHE A 76 -4.42 -21.42 2.03
C PHE A 76 -3.70 -21.71 0.70
N GLN A 77 -2.83 -22.73 0.64
CA GLN A 77 -2.28 -23.20 -0.65
C GLN A 77 -3.11 -24.30 -1.31
N LYS A 78 -4.09 -24.90 -0.62
CA LYS A 78 -4.88 -26.04 -1.13
C LYS A 78 -6.35 -25.67 -1.40
N ASN A 79 -6.97 -24.90 -0.50
CA ASN A 79 -8.35 -24.47 -0.66
C ASN A 79 -8.46 -23.32 -1.65
N THR A 80 -9.47 -23.38 -2.50
CA THR A 80 -9.72 -22.36 -3.51
C THR A 80 -10.76 -21.35 -3.04
N LEU A 81 -10.53 -20.09 -3.39
CA LEU A 81 -11.48 -18.99 -3.30
C LEU A 81 -12.13 -18.85 -4.67
N LYS A 82 -13.44 -18.63 -4.68
CA LYS A 82 -14.22 -18.51 -5.92
C LYS A 82 -15.00 -17.23 -5.96
N TRP A 83 -15.02 -16.56 -7.10
CA TRP A 83 -15.92 -15.43 -7.34
C TRP A 83 -16.23 -15.30 -8.82
N CYS A 84 -17.32 -14.60 -9.11
CA CYS A 84 -17.69 -14.23 -10.46
C CYS A 84 -17.46 -12.73 -10.65
N TRP A 85 -16.91 -12.35 -11.80
CA TRP A 85 -16.82 -10.95 -12.21
C TRP A 85 -17.14 -10.83 -13.69
N GLY A 86 -18.20 -10.07 -14.02
CA GLY A 86 -18.72 -10.02 -15.38
C GLY A 86 -19.18 -11.42 -15.85
N LYS A 87 -18.58 -11.90 -16.94
CA LYS A 87 -18.84 -13.25 -17.50
C LYS A 87 -17.79 -14.28 -17.11
N GLU A 88 -16.84 -13.90 -16.26
CA GLU A 88 -15.70 -14.73 -15.90
C GLU A 88 -15.89 -15.35 -14.51
N HIS A 89 -15.48 -16.61 -14.42
CA HIS A 89 -15.42 -17.35 -13.17
C HIS A 89 -13.96 -17.47 -12.75
N TYR A 90 -13.67 -16.99 -11.54
CA TYR A 90 -12.35 -17.07 -10.94
C TYR A 90 -12.34 -18.15 -9.87
N GLN A 91 -11.30 -18.98 -9.90
CA GLN A 91 -11.03 -19.99 -8.89
C GLN A 91 -9.51 -20.07 -8.68
N VAL A 92 -9.04 -19.58 -7.54
CA VAL A 92 -7.59 -19.52 -7.23
C VAL A 92 -7.35 -19.87 -5.77
N THR A 93 -6.12 -20.21 -5.41
CA THR A 93 -5.71 -20.37 -4.01
C THR A 93 -5.28 -19.01 -3.45
N LEU A 94 -5.39 -18.82 -2.13
CA LEU A 94 -4.97 -17.55 -1.50
C LEU A 94 -3.45 -17.39 -1.55
N ILE A 95 -2.72 -18.47 -1.27
CA ILE A 95 -1.25 -18.47 -1.21
C ILE A 95 -0.72 -19.35 -2.34
N THR A 96 0.19 -18.79 -3.14
CA THR A 96 0.91 -19.52 -4.20
C THR A 96 2.25 -20.04 -3.73
N LYS A 97 2.89 -19.33 -2.79
CA LYS A 97 4.18 -19.71 -2.19
C LYS A 97 4.32 -19.05 -0.82
N ILE A 98 4.99 -19.72 0.10
CA ILE A 98 5.35 -19.15 1.40
C ILE A 98 6.83 -19.37 1.69
N LYS A 99 7.44 -18.43 2.41
CA LYS A 99 8.76 -18.59 3.03
C LYS A 99 8.65 -18.14 4.48
N PHE A 100 9.31 -18.84 5.39
CA PHE A 100 9.40 -18.44 6.78
C PHE A 100 10.86 -18.21 7.17
N ASN A 101 11.15 -17.04 7.73
CA ASN A 101 12.46 -16.74 8.30
C ASN A 101 12.43 -17.04 9.80
N HIS A 102 13.12 -18.11 10.22
CA HIS A 102 13.18 -18.51 11.63
C HIS A 102 13.89 -17.48 12.53
N THR A 103 14.79 -16.67 11.98
CA THR A 103 15.56 -15.67 12.75
C THR A 103 14.74 -14.43 13.02
N SER A 104 14.05 -13.88 12.01
CA SER A 104 13.22 -12.67 12.18
C SER A 104 11.77 -12.96 12.57
N GLY A 105 11.30 -14.20 12.37
CA GLY A 105 9.90 -14.57 12.58
C GLY A 105 8.97 -14.11 11.47
N ASP A 106 9.49 -13.76 10.29
CA ASP A 106 8.69 -13.21 9.20
C ASP A 106 8.25 -14.29 8.20
N PHE A 107 6.97 -14.22 7.83
CA PHE A 107 6.41 -14.93 6.68
C PHE A 107 6.46 -14.04 5.44
N THR A 108 7.12 -14.48 4.38
CA THR A 108 6.95 -13.93 3.03
C THR A 108 5.87 -14.74 2.32
N ILE A 109 4.69 -14.16 2.17
CA ILE A 109 3.50 -14.82 1.62
C ILE A 109 3.26 -14.31 0.21
N TYR A 110 3.35 -15.18 -0.78
CA TYR A 110 3.02 -14.87 -2.17
C TYR A 110 1.55 -15.18 -2.41
N ILE A 111 0.83 -14.23 -2.98
CA ILE A 111 -0.61 -14.26 -3.20
C ILE A 111 -0.86 -14.39 -4.68
N ASP A 112 -1.99 -15.00 -5.04
CA ASP A 112 -2.39 -15.07 -6.44
C ASP A 112 -2.56 -13.67 -7.06
N LYS A 113 -2.12 -13.53 -8.32
CA LYS A 113 -2.10 -12.25 -9.03
C LYS A 113 -3.50 -11.65 -9.19
N ASP A 114 -4.53 -12.48 -9.38
CA ASP A 114 -5.88 -12.02 -9.63
C ASP A 114 -6.48 -11.53 -8.30
N LEU A 115 -6.20 -12.19 -7.18
CA LEU A 115 -6.57 -11.69 -5.85
C LEU A 115 -5.95 -10.32 -5.57
N VAL A 116 -4.65 -10.15 -5.84
CA VAL A 116 -3.96 -8.87 -5.66
C VAL A 116 -4.56 -7.81 -6.59
N ASN A 117 -4.84 -8.15 -7.85
CA ASN A 117 -5.46 -7.24 -8.81
C ASN A 117 -6.85 -6.78 -8.34
N PHE A 118 -7.72 -7.71 -7.94
CA PHE A 118 -9.04 -7.38 -7.41
C PHE A 118 -8.98 -6.62 -6.09
N LEU A 119 -7.96 -6.84 -5.25
CA LEU A 119 -7.78 -6.15 -3.98
C LEU A 119 -7.28 -4.71 -4.16
N LEU A 120 -6.35 -4.47 -5.09
CA LEU A 120 -5.66 -3.18 -5.21
C LEU A 120 -6.25 -2.28 -6.30
N ASN A 121 -6.77 -2.85 -7.39
CA ASN A 121 -7.21 -2.12 -8.58
C ASN A 121 -8.74 -2.04 -8.69
N TYR A 122 -9.43 -1.99 -7.55
CA TYR A 122 -10.90 -1.95 -7.50
C TYR A 122 -11.52 -0.70 -8.15
N ARG A 123 -10.74 0.38 -8.33
CA ARG A 123 -11.18 1.61 -9.01
C ARG A 123 -11.18 1.42 -10.52
N GLU A 124 -10.09 0.87 -11.03
CA GLU A 124 -9.89 0.55 -12.45
C GLU A 124 -10.88 -0.52 -12.90
N LEU A 125 -11.05 -1.56 -12.08
CA LEU A 125 -12.01 -2.65 -12.33
C LEU A 125 -13.46 -2.24 -12.10
N ARG A 126 -13.74 -1.06 -11.51
CA ARG A 126 -15.09 -0.60 -11.14
C ARG A 126 -15.87 -1.58 -10.27
N THR A 127 -15.17 -2.40 -9.49
CA THR A 127 -15.79 -3.31 -8.52
C THR A 127 -16.30 -2.54 -7.30
N GLY A 128 -15.66 -1.41 -6.97
CA GLY A 128 -15.87 -0.72 -5.71
C GLY A 128 -15.23 -1.48 -4.54
N TYR A 129 -15.35 -0.93 -3.35
CA TYR A 129 -14.76 -1.50 -2.15
C TYR A 129 -15.67 -1.33 -0.94
N THR A 130 -15.49 -2.23 0.01
CA THR A 130 -16.09 -2.19 1.34
C THR A 130 -14.94 -1.98 2.33
N PRO A 131 -14.86 -0.81 2.99
CA PRO A 131 -13.86 -0.60 4.03
C PRO A 131 -14.22 -1.44 5.25
N LEU A 132 -13.24 -2.12 5.83
CA LEU A 132 -13.40 -2.99 6.99
C LEU A 132 -12.39 -2.59 8.07
N ASN A 133 -12.89 -2.28 9.26
CA ASN A 133 -12.05 -2.04 10.42
C ASN A 133 -11.70 -3.36 11.10
N LEU A 134 -10.48 -3.84 10.87
CA LEU A 134 -10.05 -5.14 11.38
C LEU A 134 -10.00 -5.20 12.91
N ARG A 135 -9.84 -4.07 13.60
CA ARG A 135 -9.91 -4.05 15.08
C ARG A 135 -11.30 -4.38 15.60
N LEU A 136 -12.34 -4.07 14.84
CA LEU A 136 -13.72 -4.42 15.19
C LEU A 136 -14.02 -5.85 14.75
N THR A 137 -13.81 -6.16 13.46
CA THR A 137 -14.16 -7.49 12.92
C THR A 137 -13.40 -8.63 13.59
N ASN A 138 -12.17 -8.40 14.07
CA ASN A 138 -11.42 -9.39 14.83
C ASN A 138 -12.01 -9.71 16.22
N GLN A 139 -12.96 -8.93 16.74
CA GLN A 139 -13.67 -9.23 18.00
C GLN A 139 -14.77 -10.28 17.84
N SER A 140 -15.15 -10.60 16.60
CA SER A 140 -16.16 -11.61 16.33
C SER A 140 -15.64 -13.02 16.68
N LYS A 141 -16.54 -13.84 17.21
CA LYS A 141 -16.28 -15.23 17.56
C LYS A 141 -16.75 -16.20 16.47
N SER A 142 -17.63 -15.76 15.57
CA SER A 142 -18.16 -16.58 14.48
C SER A 142 -17.74 -16.05 13.11
N PHE A 143 -17.44 -17.00 12.22
CA PHE A 143 -17.24 -16.73 10.78
C PHE A 143 -18.49 -16.06 10.19
N PHE A 144 -19.68 -16.55 10.54
CA PHE A 144 -20.94 -16.02 10.03
C PHE A 144 -21.19 -14.58 10.47
N THR A 145 -20.75 -14.18 11.67
CA THR A 145 -20.80 -12.79 12.12
C THR A 145 -19.98 -11.90 11.20
N GLN A 146 -18.73 -12.28 10.89
CA GLN A 146 -17.88 -11.51 9.98
C GLN A 146 -18.51 -11.40 8.59
N ARG A 147 -19.01 -12.52 8.05
CA ARG A 147 -19.61 -12.55 6.71
C ARG A 147 -20.87 -11.72 6.62
N ILE A 148 -21.82 -11.87 7.55
CA ILE A 148 -23.07 -11.08 7.54
C ILE A 148 -22.73 -9.60 7.68
N TYR A 149 -21.83 -9.24 8.59
CA TYR A 149 -21.36 -7.87 8.73
C TYR A 149 -20.76 -7.31 7.43
N GLU A 150 -19.85 -8.04 6.77
CA GLU A 150 -19.26 -7.61 5.50
C GLU A 150 -20.32 -7.45 4.40
N LEU A 151 -21.29 -8.36 4.32
CA LEU A 151 -22.38 -8.31 3.35
C LEU A 151 -23.33 -7.12 3.60
N LEU A 152 -23.63 -6.79 4.85
CA LEU A 152 -24.44 -5.60 5.17
C LEU A 152 -23.64 -4.32 4.91
N ARG A 153 -22.37 -4.30 5.34
CA ARG A 153 -21.47 -3.16 5.14
C ARG A 153 -21.20 -2.89 3.66
N LEU A 154 -21.26 -3.89 2.79
CA LEU A 154 -21.21 -3.70 1.34
C LEU A 154 -22.24 -2.67 0.86
N TRP A 155 -23.46 -2.68 1.42
CA TRP A 155 -24.58 -1.85 0.95
C TRP A 155 -24.94 -0.68 1.86
N SER A 156 -24.58 -0.71 3.15
CA SER A 156 -25.10 0.26 4.13
C SER A 156 -24.62 1.71 3.95
N GLY A 157 -23.73 1.98 2.98
CA GLY A 157 -23.36 3.33 2.57
C GLY A 157 -24.36 3.98 1.63
N GLU A 158 -25.17 3.16 0.94
CA GLU A 158 -26.17 3.61 -0.03
C GLU A 158 -27.60 3.34 0.46
N LYS A 159 -27.80 2.30 1.27
CA LYS A 159 -29.11 1.80 1.67
C LYS A 159 -29.20 1.59 3.17
N LYS A 160 -30.30 2.05 3.78
CA LYS A 160 -30.65 1.68 5.17
C LYS A 160 -31.37 0.34 5.26
N GLU A 161 -31.96 -0.10 4.16
CA GLU A 161 -32.69 -1.36 4.08
C GLU A 161 -32.03 -2.25 3.03
N ILE A 162 -31.64 -3.46 3.43
CA ILE A 162 -30.90 -4.40 2.59
C ILE A 162 -31.65 -5.72 2.56
N GLU A 163 -32.10 -6.14 1.40
CA GLU A 163 -32.79 -7.42 1.22
C GLU A 163 -31.88 -8.49 0.65
N TYR A 164 -31.97 -9.69 1.21
CA TYR A 164 -31.37 -10.89 0.65
C TYR A 164 -32.42 -11.99 0.53
N ASP A 165 -32.46 -12.64 -0.64
CA ASP A 165 -33.09 -13.95 -0.77
C ASP A 165 -32.43 -14.95 0.17
N LEU A 166 -33.25 -15.76 0.85
CA LEU A 166 -32.78 -16.66 1.90
C LEU A 166 -31.77 -17.68 1.38
N GLU A 167 -32.02 -18.23 0.19
CA GLU A 167 -31.12 -19.21 -0.42
C GLU A 167 -29.83 -18.55 -0.91
N ASP A 168 -29.89 -17.36 -1.50
CA ASP A 168 -28.70 -16.59 -1.90
C ASP A 168 -27.83 -16.23 -0.69
N LEU A 169 -28.45 -15.84 0.44
CA LEU A 169 -27.72 -15.58 1.67
C LEU A 169 -27.04 -16.84 2.20
N LYS A 170 -27.71 -18.00 2.15
CA LYS A 170 -27.08 -19.28 2.52
C LYS A 170 -25.90 -19.61 1.63
N VAL A 171 -25.99 -19.38 0.31
CA VAL A 171 -24.86 -19.57 -0.63
C VAL A 171 -23.70 -18.67 -0.24
N LYS A 172 -23.95 -17.38 0.02
CA LYS A 172 -22.91 -16.41 0.46
C LYS A 172 -22.25 -16.75 1.79
N LEU A 173 -22.93 -17.56 2.61
CA LEU A 173 -22.44 -18.08 3.90
C LEU A 173 -21.92 -19.53 3.80
N LEU A 174 -21.87 -20.12 2.61
CA LEU A 174 -21.44 -21.51 2.34
C LEU A 174 -22.29 -22.57 3.05
N LEU A 175 -23.60 -22.33 3.15
CA LEU A 175 -24.55 -23.18 3.85
C LEU A 175 -25.53 -23.91 2.93
N GLN A 176 -25.43 -23.72 1.61
CA GLN A 176 -26.37 -24.25 0.62
C GLN A 176 -26.46 -25.79 0.64
N ASP A 177 -25.34 -26.47 0.79
CA ASP A 177 -25.27 -27.94 0.79
C ASP A 177 -25.31 -28.55 2.21
N HIS A 178 -25.36 -27.70 3.25
CA HIS A 178 -25.26 -28.15 4.62
C HIS A 178 -26.62 -28.59 5.18
N LYS A 179 -26.81 -29.91 5.31
CA LYS A 179 -28.08 -30.55 5.75
C LYS A 179 -28.69 -29.92 7.02
N SER A 180 -27.85 -29.49 7.98
CA SER A 180 -28.34 -28.92 9.24
C SER A 180 -29.02 -27.56 9.09
N TYR A 181 -28.79 -26.83 8.00
CA TYR A 181 -29.34 -25.49 7.78
C TYR A 181 -30.41 -25.44 6.68
N LYS A 182 -30.81 -26.61 6.16
CA LYS A 182 -31.91 -26.71 5.19
C LYS A 182 -33.20 -26.09 5.72
N LYS A 183 -33.50 -26.30 7.01
CA LYS A 183 -34.66 -25.70 7.69
C LYS A 183 -34.32 -24.28 8.16
N TYR A 184 -35.15 -23.31 7.79
CA TYR A 184 -34.98 -21.91 8.22
C TYR A 184 -34.84 -21.76 9.74
N LYS A 185 -35.63 -22.50 10.53
CA LYS A 185 -35.55 -22.47 12.00
C LYS A 185 -34.13 -22.73 12.52
N GLU A 186 -33.40 -23.65 11.91
CA GLU A 186 -32.03 -23.98 12.31
C GLU A 186 -31.04 -22.90 11.87
N PHE A 187 -31.18 -22.40 10.64
CA PHE A 187 -30.41 -21.25 10.16
C PHE A 187 -30.60 -20.03 11.07
N LYS A 188 -31.86 -19.68 11.38
CA LYS A 188 -32.21 -18.56 12.26
C LYS A 188 -31.56 -18.70 13.64
N ARG A 189 -31.75 -19.86 14.28
CA ARG A 189 -31.28 -20.12 15.65
C ARG A 189 -29.75 -20.14 15.77
N ARG A 190 -29.05 -20.72 14.80
CA ARG A 190 -27.61 -21.01 14.90
C ARG A 190 -26.72 -20.01 14.18
N VAL A 191 -27.26 -19.29 13.20
CA VAL A 191 -26.49 -18.42 12.30
C VAL A 191 -26.98 -16.98 12.42
N LEU A 192 -28.21 -16.71 11.99
CA LEU A 192 -28.73 -15.35 11.86
C LEU A 192 -28.78 -14.62 13.20
N VAL A 193 -29.53 -15.15 14.17
CA VAL A 193 -29.74 -14.48 15.47
C VAL A 193 -28.42 -14.31 16.24
N PRO A 194 -27.55 -15.33 16.37
CA PRO A 194 -26.25 -15.15 17.02
C PRO A 194 -25.36 -14.12 16.33
N ALA A 195 -25.33 -14.10 14.99
CA ALA A 195 -24.52 -13.15 14.24
C ALA A 195 -25.01 -11.71 14.43
N LEU A 196 -26.32 -11.47 14.32
CA LEU A 196 -26.88 -10.13 14.52
C LEU A 196 -26.67 -9.62 15.95
N LYS A 197 -26.80 -10.49 16.95
CA LYS A 197 -26.47 -10.15 18.33
C LYS A 197 -25.02 -9.67 18.45
N GLU A 198 -24.07 -10.43 17.89
CA GLU A 198 -22.65 -10.09 17.98
C GLU A 198 -22.29 -8.81 17.18
N ILE A 199 -22.95 -8.58 16.03
CA ILE A 199 -22.80 -7.34 15.25
C ILE A 199 -23.20 -6.12 16.08
N ASN A 200 -24.41 -6.15 16.65
CA ASN A 200 -24.93 -5.05 17.47
C ASN A 200 -24.08 -4.80 18.71
N GLU A 201 -23.52 -5.85 19.33
CA GLU A 201 -22.73 -5.71 20.56
C GLU A 201 -21.30 -5.21 20.32
N LYS A 202 -20.68 -5.51 19.18
CA LYS A 202 -19.22 -5.37 19.01
C LYS A 202 -18.74 -4.66 17.76
N LEU A 203 -19.56 -4.58 16.71
CA LEU A 203 -19.11 -4.20 15.37
C LEU A 203 -19.57 -2.82 14.93
N ASN A 204 -19.96 -1.96 15.89
CA ASN A 204 -20.29 -0.56 15.65
C ASN A 204 -21.28 -0.37 14.49
N MET A 205 -22.32 -1.22 14.48
CA MET A 205 -23.40 -1.23 13.51
C MET A 205 -24.66 -1.70 14.23
N ASN A 206 -25.76 -0.98 14.07
CA ASN A 206 -27.06 -1.42 14.56
C ASN A 206 -27.80 -2.14 13.42
N VAL A 207 -28.29 -3.34 13.71
CA VAL A 207 -28.99 -4.17 12.72
C VAL A 207 -30.21 -4.80 13.36
N ASP A 208 -31.36 -4.53 12.75
CA ASP A 208 -32.60 -5.30 12.93
C ASP A 208 -32.97 -6.02 11.62
N TYR A 209 -33.94 -6.93 11.67
CA TYR A 209 -34.40 -7.62 10.47
C TYR A 209 -35.88 -8.01 10.51
N GLU A 210 -36.48 -8.04 9.32
CA GLU A 210 -37.83 -8.50 9.06
C GLU A 210 -37.82 -9.75 8.17
N GLU A 211 -38.74 -10.68 8.44
CA GLU A 211 -38.95 -11.88 7.62
C GLU A 211 -40.01 -11.61 6.54
N ILE A 212 -39.61 -11.67 5.27
CA ILE A 212 -40.57 -11.55 4.15
C ILE A 212 -41.01 -12.96 3.74
N ARG A 213 -42.31 -13.20 3.80
CA ARG A 213 -42.92 -14.52 3.55
C ARG A 213 -43.56 -14.61 2.17
N VAL A 214 -43.45 -15.78 1.57
CA VAL A 214 -44.22 -16.19 0.40
C VAL A 214 -44.96 -17.47 0.78
N GLY A 215 -46.27 -17.35 0.98
CA GLY A 215 -47.09 -18.41 1.58
C GLY A 215 -46.64 -18.73 3.01
N ARG A 216 -46.29 -20.01 3.26
CA ARG A 216 -45.81 -20.48 4.58
C ARG A 216 -44.27 -20.43 4.72
N CYS A 217 -43.57 -20.09 3.64
CA CYS A 217 -42.13 -20.10 3.60
C CYS A 217 -41.58 -18.68 3.75
N ILE A 218 -40.40 -18.57 4.35
CA ILE A 218 -39.66 -17.30 4.42
C ILE A 218 -38.79 -17.25 3.18
N ALA A 219 -39.05 -16.27 2.32
CA ALA A 219 -38.38 -16.12 1.03
C ALA A 219 -37.17 -15.20 1.15
N LYS A 220 -37.32 -14.08 1.88
CA LYS A 220 -36.28 -13.06 2.03
C LYS A 220 -36.13 -12.60 3.46
N LEU A 221 -34.95 -12.04 3.75
CA LEU A 221 -34.67 -11.29 4.96
C LEU A 221 -34.39 -9.84 4.57
N LYS A 222 -35.12 -8.92 5.18
CA LYS A 222 -34.92 -7.48 5.03
C LYS A 222 -34.20 -6.99 6.28
N PHE A 223 -32.95 -6.57 6.13
CA PHE A 223 -32.14 -6.00 7.20
C PHE A 223 -32.32 -4.49 7.23
N ILE A 224 -32.53 -3.95 8.43
CA ILE A 224 -32.58 -2.51 8.68
C ILE A 224 -31.27 -2.16 9.38
N VAL A 225 -30.42 -1.40 8.69
CA VAL A 225 -29.03 -1.19 9.06
C VAL A 225 -28.75 0.29 9.28
N GLU A 226 -28.14 0.57 10.43
CA GLU A 226 -27.49 1.83 10.75
C GLU A 226 -25.99 1.56 10.90
N ASP A 227 -25.21 2.00 9.92
CA ASP A 227 -23.76 1.89 9.93
C ASP A 227 -23.16 3.08 10.68
N LEU A 228 -22.53 2.80 11.83
CA LEU A 228 -21.92 3.84 12.67
C LEU A 228 -20.43 4.00 12.37
N GLU A 229 -19.90 3.31 11.36
CA GLU A 229 -18.50 3.45 10.94
C GLU A 229 -18.31 4.42 9.78
N PRO A 230 -17.18 5.14 9.74
CA PRO A 230 -16.85 5.96 8.58
C PRO A 230 -16.64 5.08 7.34
N ARG A 231 -16.98 5.65 6.18
CA ARG A 231 -16.76 5.02 4.86
C ARG A 231 -15.50 5.50 4.16
N SER A 232 -15.06 6.72 4.50
CA SER A 232 -13.83 7.30 3.98
C SER A 232 -12.76 7.25 5.05
N TYR A 233 -11.63 6.66 4.71
CA TYR A 233 -10.45 6.59 5.57
C TYR A 233 -9.28 7.25 4.85
N ASP A 234 -8.64 8.19 5.54
CA ASP A 234 -7.47 8.90 5.03
C ASP A 234 -6.19 8.15 5.44
N PHE A 235 -5.63 7.39 4.50
CA PHE A 235 -4.38 6.66 4.68
C PHE A 235 -3.14 7.56 4.57
N ASN A 236 -3.28 8.80 4.08
CA ASN A 236 -2.13 9.70 3.94
C ASN A 236 -1.67 10.24 5.30
N LYS A 237 -2.59 10.46 6.24
CA LYS A 237 -2.26 10.87 7.62
C LYS A 237 -1.32 9.89 8.34
N ASP A 238 -1.44 8.59 8.05
CA ASP A 238 -0.58 7.56 8.64
C ASP A 238 0.84 7.55 8.06
N LYS A 239 1.00 7.97 6.80
CA LYS A 239 2.31 8.07 6.17
C LYS A 239 3.15 9.17 6.81
N PHE A 240 2.52 10.31 7.12
CA PHE A 240 3.17 11.42 7.82
C PHE A 240 3.59 11.04 9.25
N LEU A 241 2.78 10.27 9.98
CA LEU A 241 3.12 9.78 11.33
C LEU A 241 4.29 8.78 11.30
N LYS A 242 4.32 7.84 10.34
CA LYS A 242 5.47 6.94 10.17
C LYS A 242 6.73 7.67 9.73
N GLU A 243 6.62 8.66 8.85
CA GLU A 243 7.76 9.49 8.43
C GLU A 243 8.28 10.35 9.60
N GLN A 244 7.42 10.89 10.46
CA GLN A 244 7.84 11.64 11.66
C GLN A 244 8.50 10.73 12.70
N ILE A 245 7.88 9.58 13.04
CA ILE A 245 8.46 8.60 13.98
C ILE A 245 9.80 8.07 13.46
N SER A 246 9.91 7.80 12.15
CA SER A 246 11.17 7.37 11.51
C SER A 246 12.26 8.45 11.48
N MET A 247 11.92 9.74 11.51
CA MET A 247 12.92 10.82 11.55
C MET A 247 13.37 11.13 12.98
N ASP A 248 12.43 11.05 13.93
CA ASP A 248 12.66 11.38 15.34
C ASP A 248 13.37 10.24 16.10
N GLU A 249 13.07 8.97 15.78
CA GLU A 249 13.82 7.82 16.34
C GLU A 249 15.29 7.80 15.86
N ILE A 250 15.56 8.19 14.61
CA ILE A 250 16.93 8.29 14.07
C ILE A 250 17.71 9.45 14.71
N ALA A 251 17.03 10.56 15.02
CA ALA A 251 17.67 11.71 15.67
C ALA A 251 18.03 11.42 17.14
N LEU A 252 17.27 10.54 17.81
CA LEU A 252 17.54 10.13 19.19
C LEU A 252 18.69 9.11 19.28
N ASP A 253 18.77 8.17 18.34
CA ASP A 253 19.85 7.17 18.26
C ASP A 253 21.22 7.79 17.91
N LEU A 254 21.22 8.90 17.16
CA LEU A 254 22.45 9.65 16.83
C LEU A 254 22.96 10.52 17.99
N ASN A 255 22.12 10.82 18.98
CA ASN A 255 22.52 11.64 20.15
C ASN A 255 23.06 10.82 21.33
N ILE A 256 23.16 9.49 21.22
CA ILE A 256 23.70 8.60 22.27
C ILE A 256 25.16 8.18 22.00
N SER A 257 25.80 8.62 20.90
CA SER A 257 27.16 8.18 20.53
C SER A 257 28.26 9.26 20.57
N THR A 258 28.06 10.39 21.26
CA THR A 258 29.09 11.45 21.39
C THR A 258 29.56 11.74 22.82
N SER A 259 29.38 10.81 23.74
CA SER A 259 30.05 10.86 25.05
C SER A 259 30.71 9.52 25.34
N ASP A 260 31.93 9.33 24.83
CA ASP A 260 32.98 8.64 25.59
C ASP A 260 34.35 9.00 25.00
N ASN A 261 35.10 9.73 25.82
CA ASN A 261 36.51 10.05 25.61
C ASN A 261 37.35 8.78 25.65
N ILE A 262 38.23 8.56 24.66
CA ILE A 262 39.46 7.78 24.89
C ILE A 262 40.66 8.58 24.38
N ASN A 263 41.50 8.92 25.35
CA ASN A 263 42.78 9.61 25.25
C ASN A 263 43.72 8.94 24.24
N VAL A 264 44.35 9.77 23.42
CA VAL A 264 45.58 9.45 22.70
C VAL A 264 46.74 9.42 23.70
N ARG A 265 47.48 8.32 23.76
CA ARG A 265 48.87 8.30 24.22
C ARG A 265 49.71 7.60 23.16
N ASP A 266 50.64 8.38 22.61
CA ASP A 266 51.83 7.90 21.91
C ASP A 266 52.70 7.11 22.88
N ASP A 267 53.31 6.02 22.40
CA ASP A 267 54.71 5.71 22.69
C ASP A 267 55.28 4.75 21.65
N MET A 268 56.47 5.10 21.16
CA MET A 268 57.31 4.33 20.24
C MET A 268 57.98 3.13 20.93
N ASN A 269 58.27 2.09 20.16
CA ASN A 269 59.64 1.63 19.82
C ASN A 269 59.90 0.10 19.88
N THR A 270 60.76 -0.33 18.93
CA THR A 270 61.68 -1.48 18.88
C THR A 270 61.26 -2.90 18.45
N ASN A 271 61.71 -3.26 17.23
CA ASN A 271 62.61 -4.37 16.85
C ASN A 271 62.37 -5.82 17.34
N ASN A 272 62.13 -6.77 16.42
CA ASN A 272 63.17 -7.66 15.84
C ASN A 272 62.60 -8.87 15.04
N ASN A 273 63.24 -9.09 13.87
CA ASN A 273 63.40 -10.27 13.00
C ASN A 273 62.75 -11.64 13.35
N ILE A 274 62.25 -12.35 12.32
CA ILE A 274 62.96 -13.40 11.54
C ILE A 274 61.99 -13.97 10.45
N ASN A 275 62.42 -13.91 9.19
CA ASN A 275 61.94 -14.70 8.02
C ASN A 275 62.85 -15.95 7.88
N PRO A 276 62.50 -17.09 7.20
CA PRO A 276 62.04 -17.12 5.80
C PRO A 276 61.04 -18.26 5.44
N THR A 277 60.27 -18.19 4.35
CA THR A 277 60.64 -18.79 3.05
C THR A 277 59.52 -18.53 2.03
N GLY A 278 59.89 -18.23 0.78
CA GLY A 278 58.96 -18.19 -0.37
C GLY A 278 58.88 -16.86 -1.12
N ARG A 279 60.00 -16.38 -1.69
CA ARG A 279 60.05 -15.39 -2.79
C ARG A 279 59.29 -15.96 -4.01
N LEU A 280 58.67 -15.17 -4.90
CA LEU A 280 59.31 -14.16 -5.76
C LEU A 280 58.32 -13.06 -6.22
N ASN A 281 58.80 -11.81 -6.12
CA ASN A 281 58.33 -10.64 -6.87
C ASN A 281 59.40 -10.27 -7.90
N ALA A 282 58.98 -9.67 -9.02
CA ALA A 282 59.70 -8.61 -9.75
C ALA A 282 58.64 -7.88 -10.62
N SER A 283 58.27 -6.60 -10.39
CA SER A 283 59.01 -5.34 -10.65
C SER A 283 59.49 -5.27 -12.11
N ASN A 284 59.29 -4.24 -12.95
CA ASN A 284 59.05 -2.81 -12.76
C ASN A 284 58.84 -2.15 -14.16
N ILE A 285 58.12 -1.01 -14.20
CA ILE A 285 58.36 0.21 -15.01
C ILE A 285 58.37 0.11 -16.56
N ILE A 286 57.54 0.93 -17.23
CA ILE A 286 57.92 1.95 -18.25
C ILE A 286 56.71 2.85 -18.56
N ASN A 287 56.99 4.14 -18.67
CA ASN A 287 56.08 5.25 -18.96
C ASN A 287 56.67 5.96 -20.20
N VAL A 288 56.03 5.95 -21.38
CA VAL A 288 56.38 6.84 -22.52
C VAL A 288 55.16 7.06 -23.43
N LYS A 289 54.97 8.32 -23.82
CA LYS A 289 53.99 8.87 -24.78
C LYS A 289 54.46 8.73 -26.25
N ASP A 290 53.51 8.96 -27.16
CA ASP A 290 53.64 9.54 -28.51
C ASP A 290 53.53 8.60 -29.75
N ASN A 291 52.45 8.86 -30.51
CA ASN A 291 52.27 8.99 -31.97
C ASN A 291 52.86 7.96 -32.95
N MET A 292 52.00 7.33 -33.78
CA MET A 292 52.00 7.47 -35.25
C MET A 292 50.87 6.68 -35.93
N ASP A 293 50.32 7.28 -37.00
CA ASP A 293 49.25 6.85 -37.90
C ASP A 293 49.57 5.58 -38.72
N ILE A 294 48.56 4.76 -39.02
CA ILE A 294 48.54 3.84 -40.18
C ILE A 294 47.13 3.82 -40.80
N ASP A 295 47.13 3.87 -42.13
CA ASP A 295 46.09 4.17 -43.13
C ASP A 295 44.77 3.36 -43.17
N LEU A 296 43.74 4.03 -43.70
CA LEU A 296 42.41 3.54 -44.11
C LEU A 296 42.45 2.57 -45.33
N PRO A 297 41.37 1.77 -45.56
CA PRO A 297 40.44 2.16 -46.63
C PRO A 297 38.94 1.96 -46.31
N GLU A 298 38.17 2.58 -47.19
CA GLU A 298 36.80 3.11 -47.09
C GLU A 298 35.67 2.07 -47.12
N GLY A 299 34.51 2.45 -46.57
CA GLY A 299 33.26 1.78 -46.91
C GLY A 299 32.06 2.15 -46.04
N LYS A 300 31.36 3.22 -46.44
CA LYS A 300 30.00 3.65 -46.03
C LYS A 300 29.93 4.66 -44.87
N THR A 301 29.92 5.91 -45.31
CA THR A 301 29.38 7.12 -44.67
C THR A 301 28.15 6.88 -43.79
N LYS A 302 28.27 7.20 -42.50
CA LYS A 302 27.20 7.81 -41.71
C LYS A 302 27.75 9.07 -41.05
N VAL A 303 27.50 10.18 -41.72
CA VAL A 303 27.36 11.56 -41.22
C VAL A 303 28.00 11.79 -39.84
N LEU A 304 29.26 12.25 -39.86
CA LEU A 304 29.81 13.10 -38.81
C LEU A 304 29.00 14.42 -38.81
N LEU A 305 28.03 14.52 -37.93
CA LEU A 305 27.60 15.81 -37.40
C LEU A 305 28.44 16.07 -36.16
N ASN A 306 29.47 16.90 -36.37
CA ASN A 306 30.13 17.68 -35.34
C ASN A 306 29.11 18.19 -34.31
N ASN A 307 29.29 17.81 -33.06
CA ASN A 307 28.84 18.61 -31.92
C ASN A 307 29.76 18.37 -30.72
N LYS A 308 31.02 18.83 -30.87
CA LYS A 308 32.00 18.97 -29.79
C LYS A 308 31.66 20.08 -28.77
N ASN A 309 30.41 20.59 -28.70
CA ASN A 309 30.02 21.72 -27.85
C ASN A 309 28.69 21.50 -27.09
N LYS A 310 28.44 20.34 -26.45
CA LYS A 310 27.20 20.18 -25.65
C LYS A 310 27.25 19.28 -24.41
N PHE A 311 28.43 19.10 -23.82
CA PHE A 311 28.60 18.19 -22.67
C PHE A 311 29.27 18.79 -21.42
N SER A 312 29.68 20.07 -21.40
CA SER A 312 30.42 20.68 -20.28
C SER A 312 29.55 21.21 -19.13
N ASP A 313 28.46 21.92 -19.42
CA ASP A 313 27.84 22.83 -18.44
C ASP A 313 27.19 22.17 -17.22
N VAL A 314 26.68 20.94 -17.37
CA VAL A 314 25.94 20.27 -16.28
C VAL A 314 26.89 19.59 -15.31
N THR A 315 27.96 18.97 -15.83
CA THR A 315 28.97 18.28 -15.03
C THR A 315 29.85 19.27 -14.27
N GLU A 316 30.18 20.40 -14.89
CA GLU A 316 30.94 21.49 -14.27
C GLU A 316 30.16 22.09 -13.09
N LYS A 317 28.88 22.46 -13.29
CA LYS A 317 28.01 22.98 -12.22
C LYS A 317 27.83 22.05 -11.03
N LEU A 318 27.80 20.74 -11.26
CA LEU A 318 27.69 19.74 -10.18
C LEU A 318 28.98 19.65 -9.37
N ASN A 319 30.12 19.67 -10.06
CA ASN A 319 31.44 19.66 -9.43
C ASN A 319 31.67 20.92 -8.60
N ASP A 320 31.34 22.10 -9.13
CA ASP A 320 31.47 23.39 -8.42
C ASP A 320 30.60 23.48 -7.17
N SER A 321 29.49 22.74 -7.13
CA SER A 321 28.57 22.70 -5.99
C SER A 321 28.89 21.58 -4.98
N GLY A 322 29.98 20.83 -5.19
CA GLY A 322 30.38 19.71 -4.33
C GLY A 322 29.46 18.48 -4.40
N ILE A 323 28.62 18.39 -5.44
CA ILE A 323 27.61 17.34 -5.59
C ILE A 323 28.17 16.22 -6.48
N LYS A 324 28.37 15.02 -5.90
CA LYS A 324 28.82 13.84 -6.66
C LYS A 324 27.62 13.06 -7.23
N ILE A 325 27.38 13.17 -8.54
CA ILE A 325 26.41 12.34 -9.28
C ILE A 325 27.12 11.68 -10.46
N ALA A 326 26.92 10.37 -10.63
CA ALA A 326 27.53 9.63 -11.73
C ALA A 326 27.05 10.14 -13.10
N ILE A 327 27.98 10.30 -14.05
CA ILE A 327 27.70 10.78 -15.42
C ILE A 327 26.69 9.88 -16.12
N SER A 328 26.77 8.56 -15.93
CA SER A 328 25.80 7.58 -16.46
C SER A 328 24.37 7.86 -16.00
N THR A 329 24.19 8.34 -14.77
CA THR A 329 22.89 8.70 -14.21
C THR A 329 22.33 9.98 -14.84
N ILE A 330 23.19 10.99 -15.05
CA ILE A 330 22.82 12.22 -15.77
C ILE A 330 22.42 11.90 -17.21
N ASN A 331 23.18 11.04 -17.90
CA ASN A 331 22.86 10.62 -19.26
C ASN A 331 21.51 9.89 -19.31
N ARG A 332 21.23 8.97 -18.37
CA ARG A 332 19.92 8.31 -18.27
C ARG A 332 18.77 9.30 -18.09
N PHE A 333 18.97 10.35 -17.29
CA PHE A 333 17.96 11.39 -17.12
C PHE A 333 17.80 12.28 -18.35
N LYS A 334 18.89 12.60 -19.07
CA LYS A 334 18.82 13.32 -20.34
C LYS A 334 18.03 12.53 -21.38
N THR A 335 18.24 11.22 -21.48
CA THR A 335 17.48 10.34 -22.38
C THR A 335 15.99 10.31 -22.01
N LYS A 336 15.67 10.33 -20.71
CA LYS A 336 14.28 10.19 -20.24
C LYS A 336 13.47 11.50 -20.25
N TYR A 337 14.09 12.62 -19.90
CA TYR A 337 13.41 13.90 -19.67
C TYR A 337 13.85 15.03 -20.62
N GLY A 338 14.84 14.79 -21.48
CA GLY A 338 15.41 15.81 -22.36
C GLY A 338 16.51 16.65 -21.69
N GLU A 339 17.38 17.22 -22.52
CA GLU A 339 18.59 17.92 -22.07
C GLU A 339 18.29 19.21 -21.28
N GLU A 340 17.28 19.97 -21.72
CA GLU A 340 16.92 21.27 -21.15
C GLU A 340 16.28 21.16 -19.76
N LEU A 341 15.39 20.19 -19.55
CA LEU A 341 14.82 19.91 -18.23
C LEU A 341 15.88 19.43 -17.23
N VAL A 342 16.86 18.66 -17.70
CA VAL A 342 18.01 18.26 -16.88
C VAL A 342 18.89 19.44 -16.50
N LYS A 343 19.20 20.37 -17.41
CA LYS A 343 19.94 21.60 -17.07
C LYS A 343 19.22 22.46 -16.03
N LYS A 344 17.91 22.65 -16.19
CA LYS A 344 17.08 23.45 -15.28
C LYS A 344 17.00 22.81 -13.89
N SER A 345 16.76 21.50 -13.84
CA SER A 345 16.67 20.77 -12.57
C SER A 345 18.01 20.72 -11.82
N VAL A 346 19.14 20.56 -12.51
CA VAL A 346 20.47 20.63 -11.89
C VAL A 346 20.75 22.02 -11.33
N SER A 347 20.37 23.09 -12.03
CA SER A 347 20.55 24.46 -11.51
C SER A 347 19.76 24.70 -10.22
N ILE A 348 18.53 24.17 -10.15
CA ILE A 348 17.69 24.22 -8.93
C ILE A 348 18.35 23.43 -7.79
N LEU A 349 18.87 22.22 -8.08
CA LEU A 349 19.57 21.40 -7.10
C LEU A 349 20.79 22.13 -6.53
N CYS A 350 21.65 22.69 -7.39
CA CYS A 350 22.85 23.42 -6.98
C CYS A 350 22.52 24.64 -6.11
N ASN A 351 21.48 25.41 -6.45
CA ASN A 351 21.04 26.53 -5.62
C ASN A 351 20.52 26.08 -4.25
N LYS A 352 19.88 24.92 -4.18
CA LYS A 352 19.35 24.39 -2.92
C LYS A 352 20.44 23.88 -1.99
N VAL A 353 21.53 23.32 -2.52
CA VAL A 353 22.69 22.89 -1.74
C VAL A 353 23.37 24.06 -1.02
N LYS A 354 23.33 25.28 -1.59
CA LYS A 354 23.83 26.49 -0.92
C LYS A 354 23.01 26.89 0.31
N GLN A 355 21.76 26.44 0.41
CA GLN A 355 20.83 26.80 1.49
C GLN A 355 20.74 25.73 2.58
N GLN A 356 20.92 24.46 2.23
CA GLN A 356 20.76 23.33 3.14
C GLN A 356 21.56 22.11 2.67
N LYS A 357 22.04 21.29 3.63
CA LYS A 357 22.73 20.04 3.31
C LYS A 357 21.77 19.03 2.68
N ILE A 358 22.13 18.48 1.51
CA ILE A 358 21.35 17.45 0.82
C ILE A 358 22.04 16.09 0.99
N THR A 359 21.39 15.16 1.70
CA THR A 359 21.90 13.82 1.99
C THR A 359 21.73 12.83 0.83
N ALA A 360 20.75 13.04 -0.06
CA ALA A 360 20.49 12.15 -1.21
C ALA A 360 20.31 12.92 -2.54
N PRO A 361 21.40 13.42 -3.17
CA PRO A 361 21.32 14.31 -4.33
C PRO A 361 20.62 13.71 -5.55
N VAL A 362 20.80 12.41 -5.83
CA VAL A 362 20.17 11.73 -6.97
C VAL A 362 18.66 11.61 -6.78
N LYS A 363 18.19 11.28 -5.57
CA LYS A 363 16.77 11.18 -5.25
C LYS A 363 16.10 12.56 -5.34
N TYR A 364 16.78 13.58 -4.84
CA TYR A 364 16.31 14.96 -4.91
C TYR A 364 16.21 15.46 -6.35
N LEU A 365 17.24 15.22 -7.17
CA LEU A 365 17.25 15.58 -8.59
C LEU A 365 16.10 14.91 -9.35
N LYS A 366 15.85 13.62 -9.09
CA LYS A 366 14.73 12.88 -9.69
C LYS A 366 13.38 13.52 -9.33
N GLY A 367 13.18 13.94 -8.09
CA GLY A 367 11.96 14.63 -7.67
C GLY A 367 11.75 15.99 -8.36
N ILE A 368 12.82 16.78 -8.54
CA ILE A 368 12.74 18.03 -9.31
C ILE A 368 12.33 17.75 -10.76
N LEU A 369 12.94 16.75 -11.39
CA LEU A 369 12.64 16.35 -12.77
C LEU A 369 11.19 15.92 -12.94
N GLU A 370 10.67 15.08 -12.05
CA GLU A 370 9.27 14.60 -12.10
C GLU A 370 8.26 15.74 -11.93
N ASN A 371 8.56 16.73 -11.09
CA ASN A 371 7.70 17.90 -10.92
C ASN A 371 7.73 18.85 -12.13
N LEU A 372 8.92 19.08 -12.70
CA LEU A 372 9.04 19.93 -13.89
C LEU A 372 8.40 19.28 -15.13
N ASP A 373 8.55 17.96 -15.30
CA ASP A 373 7.97 17.20 -16.42
C ASP A 373 6.43 17.20 -16.37
N LYS A 374 5.83 17.09 -15.18
CA LYS A 374 4.38 17.24 -14.99
C LYS A 374 3.90 18.63 -15.38
N ASN A 375 4.58 19.67 -14.88
CA ASN A 375 4.22 21.06 -15.19
C ASN A 375 4.43 21.43 -16.68
N SER A 376 5.39 20.81 -17.38
CA SER A 376 5.53 21.01 -18.83
C SER A 376 4.40 20.36 -19.63
N LYS A 377 3.93 19.18 -19.20
CA LYS A 377 2.82 18.46 -19.85
C LYS A 377 1.46 19.12 -19.59
N ASP A 378 1.29 19.74 -18.42
CA ASP A 378 0.07 20.49 -18.08
C ASP A 378 -0.02 21.84 -18.82
N ASN A 379 1.12 22.44 -19.20
CA ASN A 379 1.19 23.70 -19.95
C ASN A 379 0.92 23.56 -21.47
N GLU A 380 1.06 22.36 -22.06
CA GLU A 380 0.62 22.10 -23.44
C GLU A 380 -0.91 21.89 -23.54
N ILE A 381 -1.61 21.67 -22.41
CA ILE A 381 -3.05 21.33 -22.40
C ILE A 381 -3.95 22.46 -21.88
N ASN A 382 -3.44 23.54 -21.27
CA ASN A 382 -4.30 24.65 -20.84
C ASN A 382 -3.64 26.03 -20.95
N ASN A 383 -3.64 26.61 -22.16
CA ASN A 383 -3.87 28.05 -22.25
C ASN A 383 -5.34 28.29 -21.89
N THR A 384 -5.59 29.07 -20.84
CA THR A 384 -6.88 29.44 -20.22
C THR A 384 -7.49 28.46 -19.20
N LYS A 385 -6.99 28.50 -17.95
CA LYS A 385 -7.87 28.33 -16.78
C LYS A 385 -7.69 29.48 -15.79
N LYS A 386 -8.54 30.48 -15.98
CA LYS A 386 -8.90 31.49 -14.97
C LYS A 386 -9.33 30.75 -13.69
N LEU A 387 -8.82 31.17 -12.53
CA LEU A 387 -9.26 30.69 -11.23
C LEU A 387 -10.80 30.81 -11.12
N LYS A 388 -11.51 29.69 -10.99
CA LYS A 388 -12.98 29.65 -10.90
C LYS A 388 -13.47 29.97 -9.48
N PHE A 389 -13.16 31.16 -8.98
CA PHE A 389 -13.71 31.63 -7.69
C PHE A 389 -14.78 32.73 -7.84
N ASN A 390 -15.02 33.25 -9.05
CA ASN A 390 -15.97 34.36 -9.28
C ASN A 390 -17.24 33.96 -10.06
N ASN A 391 -17.74 32.72 -9.92
CA ASN A 391 -18.94 32.26 -10.63
C ASN A 391 -20.22 32.21 -9.77
N PHE A 392 -20.26 32.97 -8.68
CA PHE A 392 -21.47 33.17 -7.89
C PHE A 392 -21.85 34.64 -7.92
N GLU A 393 -23.05 34.94 -8.40
CA GLU A 393 -23.68 36.22 -8.13
C GLU A 393 -23.82 36.36 -6.60
N PRO A 394 -23.45 37.52 -6.00
CA PRO A 394 -23.70 37.78 -4.60
C PRO A 394 -25.18 37.56 -4.30
N ARG A 395 -25.50 36.85 -3.22
CA ARG A 395 -26.89 36.78 -2.76
C ARG A 395 -27.34 38.18 -2.38
N GLU A 396 -28.30 38.73 -3.10
CA GLU A 396 -29.05 39.90 -2.65
C GLU A 396 -29.91 39.47 -1.46
N TYR A 397 -29.66 40.10 -0.32
CA TYR A 397 -30.47 39.92 0.87
C TYR A 397 -31.38 41.15 1.00
N ASP A 398 -32.68 40.90 1.20
CA ASP A 398 -33.58 41.94 1.70
C ASP A 398 -33.30 42.10 3.19
N TYR A 399 -32.47 43.09 3.51
CA TYR A 399 -32.02 43.34 4.88
C TYR A 399 -33.18 43.77 5.78
N ASP A 400 -34.22 44.42 5.23
CA ASP A 400 -35.39 44.86 5.99
C ASP A 400 -36.26 43.66 6.40
N GLU A 401 -36.42 42.67 5.50
CA GLU A 401 -37.12 41.42 5.81
C GLU A 401 -36.35 40.58 6.85
N LEU A 402 -35.03 40.50 6.70
CA LEU A 402 -34.18 39.78 7.65
C LEU A 402 -34.20 40.43 9.04
N GLU A 403 -34.17 41.76 9.10
CA GLU A 403 -34.22 42.51 10.36
C GLU A 403 -35.57 42.31 11.08
N LYS A 404 -36.69 42.35 10.35
CA LYS A 404 -38.02 42.07 10.90
C LYS A 404 -38.14 40.65 11.47
N LYS A 405 -37.58 39.66 10.77
CA LYS A 405 -37.53 38.26 11.23
C LYS A 405 -36.64 38.06 12.44
N LEU A 406 -35.49 38.73 12.48
CA LEU A 406 -34.55 38.67 13.60
C LEU A 406 -35.11 39.34 14.86
N LEU A 407 -35.83 40.46 14.71
CA LEU A 407 -36.44 41.21 15.81
C LEU A 407 -37.81 40.66 16.24
N GLY A 408 -38.34 39.64 15.55
CA GLY A 408 -39.62 39.01 15.86
C GLY A 408 -40.83 39.93 15.66
N TRP A 409 -40.72 40.87 14.70
CA TRP A 409 -41.79 41.81 14.35
C TRP A 409 -42.81 41.22 13.36
N ASP A 410 -42.52 40.03 12.82
CA ASP A 410 -43.48 39.21 12.09
C ASP A 410 -44.29 38.36 13.08
N LYS A 411 -45.42 38.89 13.55
CA LYS A 411 -46.48 38.14 14.22
C LYS A 411 -47.76 38.16 13.41
#